data_AF-A0A6J6B1K9-F1
#
_entry.id   AF-A0A6J6B1K9-F1
#
_cell.length_a   1.000
_cell.length_b   1.000
_cell.length_c   1.000
_cell.angle_alpha   90.00
_cell.angle_beta   90.00
_cell.angle_gamma   90.00
#
_symmetry.space_group_name_H-M   'P 1'
#
loop_
_entity.id
_entity.type
_entity.pdbx_description
1 polymer ?
#
loop_
_entity_poly.entity_id
_entity_poly.type
_entity_poly.pdbx_seq_one_letter_code
_entity_poly.pdbx_strand_id
1 'polypeptide(L)'
;MSNSKIESSASSLPGAIDTVRDAWANFGDHRLIETFTEVSAHVSTNRVFRLTMSDKSNLIAKVSSYGSYFQFAEDHDRLARCSAQLRGGRWSGFLAEVLSKNGRPYTWYDESCWAVFYTDVQQQDSLPRILTDQDVISLAQEIAEFHLACAAIAPSLPPTSNSVKGDAIHLFDLLRESQAPQNFGLEKTDISILQRSTHDLLLHLEKVHYDEWLRIPILVDWNLGNFAVQASKGNSGRSFQLSTRWDYDWFRVESRLLDFYFLSRVSSRTGDKTQFSYSAHTFSEPRFLKFLAAYHQIYPLSTTEIEFLPYAYRFFLLNYVIREGARFFRPDLCAQFRRDTAREHLSSSSRLDLTELLRIVS
;
A
#
# COMPACT_ATOMS: atom_id res chain seq x y z
N MET A 1 39.04 -16.21 22.37
CA MET A 1 39.58 -16.01 21.00
C MET A 1 39.24 -17.29 20.25
N SER A 2 38.37 -17.36 19.25
CA SER A 2 37.95 -16.40 18.23
C SER A 2 36.50 -16.71 17.83
N ASN A 3 35.66 -15.68 17.81
CA ASN A 3 34.35 -15.67 17.15
C ASN A 3 34.54 -15.83 15.64
N SER A 4 34.02 -16.90 15.05
CA SER A 4 33.78 -16.96 13.61
C SER A 4 32.37 -16.48 13.29
N LYS A 5 32.29 -15.19 12.90
CA LYS A 5 31.40 -14.59 11.89
C LYS A 5 30.20 -15.48 11.50
N ILE A 6 28.98 -15.21 11.98
CA ILE A 6 28.00 -14.35 11.28
C ILE A 6 28.24 -14.40 9.76
N GLU A 7 27.75 -15.47 9.12
CA GLU A 7 27.51 -15.46 7.69
C GLU A 7 26.43 -14.43 7.36
N SER A 8 26.80 -13.59 6.43
CA SER A 8 26.12 -12.38 5.99
C SER A 8 24.79 -12.68 5.30
N SER A 9 23.76 -11.90 5.67
CA SER A 9 22.60 -11.51 4.86
C SER A 9 22.28 -12.42 3.66
N ALA A 10 21.28 -13.30 3.82
CA ALA A 10 20.61 -13.91 2.68
C ALA A 10 20.15 -12.80 1.72
N SER A 11 20.75 -12.72 0.53
CA SER A 11 20.26 -11.84 -0.53
C SER A 11 18.84 -12.29 -0.86
N SER A 12 17.83 -11.46 -0.59
CA SER A 12 16.42 -11.82 -0.76
C SER A 12 16.06 -12.27 -2.18
N LEU A 13 16.86 -11.86 -3.17
CA LEU A 13 16.82 -12.31 -4.57
C LEU A 13 18.25 -12.35 -5.16
N PRO A 14 18.91 -13.51 -5.18
CA PRO A 14 20.13 -13.71 -5.96
C PRO A 14 19.85 -13.48 -7.45
N GLY A 15 20.76 -12.84 -8.17
CA GLY A 15 20.61 -12.62 -9.63
C GLY A 15 19.68 -11.48 -10.05
N ALA A 16 19.12 -10.67 -9.13
CA ALA A 16 18.19 -9.58 -9.49
C ALA A 16 18.77 -8.56 -10.49
N ILE A 17 20.09 -8.33 -10.52
CA ILE A 17 20.71 -7.47 -11.53
C ILE A 17 20.61 -8.12 -12.92
N ASP A 18 20.81 -9.43 -13.02
CA ASP A 18 20.72 -10.16 -14.27
C ASP A 18 19.26 -10.21 -14.75
N THR A 19 18.30 -10.39 -13.85
CA THR A 19 16.87 -10.21 -14.12
C THR A 19 16.57 -8.84 -14.75
N VAL A 20 17.12 -7.74 -14.19
CA VAL A 20 16.93 -6.41 -14.76
C VAL A 20 17.56 -6.30 -16.16
N ARG A 21 18.73 -6.89 -16.38
CA ARG A 21 19.38 -6.89 -17.70
C ARG A 21 18.57 -7.65 -18.74
N ASP A 22 18.07 -8.84 -18.40
CA ASP A 22 17.25 -9.66 -19.28
C ASP A 22 15.92 -8.97 -19.59
N ALA A 23 15.29 -8.38 -18.58
CA ALA A 23 14.08 -7.60 -18.74
C ALA A 23 14.30 -6.36 -19.62
N TRP A 24 15.43 -5.68 -19.50
CA TRP A 24 15.77 -4.50 -20.31
C TRP A 24 16.10 -4.88 -21.77
N ALA A 25 16.87 -5.96 -21.96
CA ALA A 25 17.14 -6.51 -23.29
C ALA A 25 15.83 -6.93 -23.99
N ASN A 26 14.91 -7.56 -23.26
CA ASN A 26 13.59 -7.88 -23.78
C ASN A 26 12.75 -6.64 -24.06
N PHE A 27 12.83 -5.60 -23.23
CA PHE A 27 12.12 -4.33 -23.46
C PHE A 27 12.50 -3.75 -24.83
N GLY A 28 13.80 -3.79 -25.18
CA GLY A 28 14.30 -3.52 -26.53
C GLY A 28 14.62 -2.04 -26.79
N ASP A 29 14.88 -1.27 -25.73
CA ASP A 29 15.37 0.10 -25.82
C ASP A 29 16.90 0.11 -26.08
N HIS A 30 17.37 1.07 -26.86
CA HIS A 30 18.77 1.16 -27.31
C HIS A 30 19.72 1.70 -26.23
N ARG A 31 19.19 2.39 -25.19
CA ARG A 31 20.00 2.91 -24.09
C ARG A 31 20.60 1.75 -23.31
N LEU A 32 21.88 1.83 -22.97
CA LEU A 32 22.55 0.83 -22.15
C LEU A 32 22.44 1.20 -20.67
N ILE A 33 22.34 0.21 -19.79
CA ILE A 33 22.42 0.43 -18.34
C ILE A 33 23.90 0.55 -17.98
N GLU A 34 24.34 1.73 -17.55
CA GLU A 34 25.73 1.98 -17.13
C GLU A 34 25.95 1.59 -15.67
N THR A 35 24.99 1.91 -14.79
CA THR A 35 25.12 1.68 -13.35
C THR A 35 23.82 1.18 -12.73
N PHE A 36 23.98 0.41 -11.63
CA PHE A 36 22.91 -0.04 -10.76
C PHE A 36 23.19 0.51 -9.36
N THR A 37 22.29 1.34 -8.84
CA THR A 37 22.34 1.80 -7.45
C THR A 37 21.15 1.19 -6.70
N GLU A 38 21.41 0.30 -5.74
CA GLU A 38 20.33 -0.29 -4.95
C GLU A 38 19.72 0.73 -3.99
N VAL A 39 18.40 0.88 -4.07
CA VAL A 39 17.59 1.81 -3.26
C VAL A 39 16.44 1.07 -2.57
N SER A 40 16.57 -0.26 -2.42
CA SER A 40 15.60 -1.13 -1.76
C SER A 40 15.31 -0.66 -0.32
N ALA A 41 14.03 -0.62 0.06
CA ALA A 41 13.67 -0.48 1.46
C ALA A 41 14.09 -1.75 2.22
N HIS A 42 14.87 -1.61 3.31
CA HIS A 42 15.43 -2.74 4.08
C HIS A 42 14.40 -3.61 4.83
N VAL A 43 13.11 -3.44 4.54
CA VAL A 43 11.97 -4.15 5.13
C VAL A 43 11.33 -5.16 4.17
N SER A 44 11.48 -4.97 2.85
CA SER A 44 10.83 -5.77 1.81
C SER A 44 11.73 -6.86 1.23
N THR A 45 11.12 -7.91 0.67
CA THR A 45 11.85 -8.91 -0.11
C THR A 45 12.21 -8.40 -1.50
N ASN A 46 11.47 -7.43 -2.03
CA ASN A 46 11.69 -6.80 -3.33
C ASN A 46 13.07 -6.11 -3.41
N ARG A 47 13.66 -6.12 -4.60
CA ARG A 47 14.87 -5.35 -4.89
C ARG A 47 14.56 -4.20 -5.83
N VAL A 48 14.99 -2.99 -5.45
CA VAL A 48 14.75 -1.77 -6.20
C VAL A 48 16.08 -1.13 -6.55
N PHE A 49 16.27 -0.80 -7.82
CA PHE A 49 17.48 -0.18 -8.34
C PHE A 49 17.15 1.12 -9.04
N ARG A 50 17.92 2.16 -8.74
CA ARG A 50 18.04 3.32 -9.61
C ARG A 50 19.10 3.01 -10.67
N LEU A 51 18.68 3.02 -11.93
CA LEU A 51 19.50 2.76 -13.10
C LEU A 51 19.96 4.08 -13.70
N THR A 52 21.25 4.24 -13.96
CA THR A 52 21.74 5.33 -14.83
C THR A 52 21.97 4.76 -16.23
N MET A 53 21.32 5.37 -17.21
CA MET A 53 21.35 4.97 -18.60
C MET A 53 22.51 5.65 -19.36
N SER A 54 22.87 5.14 -20.53
CA SER A 54 23.97 5.67 -21.36
C SER A 54 23.78 7.12 -21.83
N ASP A 55 22.53 7.58 -21.90
CA ASP A 55 22.16 8.98 -22.19
C ASP A 55 22.10 9.85 -20.92
N LYS A 56 22.53 9.32 -19.77
CA LYS A 56 22.48 9.92 -18.43
C LYS A 56 21.07 10.12 -17.87
N SER A 57 20.04 9.63 -18.55
CA SER A 57 18.71 9.52 -17.95
C SER A 57 18.71 8.48 -16.83
N ASN A 58 17.74 8.56 -15.93
CA ASN A 58 17.57 7.60 -14.85
C ASN A 58 16.22 6.89 -14.95
N LEU A 59 16.20 5.64 -14.52
CA LEU A 59 15.00 4.81 -14.38
C LEU A 59 15.02 4.11 -13.02
N ILE A 60 13.85 3.67 -12.56
CA ILE A 60 13.75 2.80 -11.40
C ILE A 60 13.35 1.41 -11.90
N ALA A 61 14.14 0.40 -11.57
CA ALA A 61 13.81 -1.00 -11.81
C ALA A 61 13.43 -1.68 -10.50
N LYS A 62 12.32 -2.40 -10.48
CA LYS A 62 11.88 -3.20 -9.34
C LYS A 62 11.78 -4.66 -9.75
N VAL A 63 12.37 -5.54 -8.93
CA VAL A 63 12.35 -7.00 -9.12
C VAL A 63 11.66 -7.64 -7.93
N SER A 64 10.79 -8.60 -8.23
CA SER A 64 10.09 -9.43 -7.24
C SER A 64 10.04 -10.89 -7.69
N SER A 65 9.98 -11.82 -6.75
CA SER A 65 9.88 -13.28 -7.01
C SER A 65 8.83 -13.96 -6.14
N TYR A 66 7.94 -13.20 -5.51
CA TYR A 66 7.03 -13.77 -4.53
C TYR A 66 5.65 -13.12 -4.60
N GLY A 67 4.60 -13.94 -4.55
CA GLY A 67 3.23 -13.54 -4.86
C GLY A 67 2.78 -14.05 -6.23
N SER A 68 1.73 -13.43 -6.78
CA SER A 68 1.18 -13.79 -8.10
C SER A 68 1.60 -12.76 -9.14
N TYR A 69 2.44 -13.17 -10.10
CA TYR A 69 2.77 -12.32 -11.24
C TYR A 69 1.51 -11.86 -12.00
N PHE A 70 0.50 -12.72 -12.13
CA PHE A 70 -0.72 -12.38 -12.85
C PHE A 70 -1.55 -11.30 -12.16
N GLN A 71 -1.62 -11.33 -10.82
CA GLN A 71 -2.24 -10.24 -10.06
C GLN A 71 -1.42 -8.96 -10.18
N PHE A 72 -0.10 -9.06 -10.07
CA PHE A 72 0.80 -7.92 -10.27
C PHE A 72 0.61 -7.26 -11.65
N ALA A 73 0.60 -8.05 -12.73
CA ALA A 73 0.40 -7.55 -14.09
C ALA A 73 -1.01 -6.97 -14.30
N GLU A 74 -2.03 -7.58 -13.69
CA GLU A 74 -3.39 -7.05 -13.68
C GLU A 74 -3.43 -5.66 -13.03
N ASP A 75 -2.92 -5.55 -11.80
CA ASP A 75 -2.89 -4.32 -11.03
C ASP A 75 -2.13 -3.21 -11.78
N HIS A 76 -1.01 -3.53 -12.43
CA HIS A 76 -0.25 -2.57 -13.23
C HIS A 76 -0.99 -2.08 -14.47
N ASP A 77 -1.79 -2.93 -15.14
CA ASP A 77 -2.67 -2.50 -16.22
C ASP A 77 -3.75 -1.53 -15.72
N ARG A 78 -4.35 -1.79 -14.55
CA ARG A 78 -5.36 -0.88 -13.95
C ARG A 78 -4.73 0.43 -13.49
N LEU A 79 -3.56 0.38 -12.86
CA LEU A 79 -2.80 1.54 -12.47
C LEU A 79 -2.43 2.42 -13.68
N ALA A 80 -1.97 1.82 -14.77
CA ALA A 80 -1.64 2.55 -16.00
C ALA A 80 -2.86 3.22 -16.63
N ARG A 81 -4.02 2.55 -16.64
CA ARG A 81 -5.29 3.13 -17.12
C ARG A 81 -5.77 4.26 -16.22
N CYS A 82 -5.70 4.07 -14.91
CA CYS A 82 -6.01 5.09 -13.91
C CYS A 82 -5.16 6.34 -14.16
N SER A 83 -3.83 6.18 -14.24
CA SER A 83 -2.91 7.29 -14.54
C SER A 83 -3.27 7.99 -15.85
N ALA A 84 -3.53 7.22 -16.93
CA ALA A 84 -3.90 7.78 -18.23
C ALA A 84 -5.20 8.59 -18.21
N GLN A 85 -6.21 8.16 -17.45
CA GLN A 85 -7.50 8.86 -17.33
C GLN A 85 -7.45 10.08 -16.42
N LEU A 86 -6.50 10.12 -15.48
CA LEU A 86 -6.24 11.29 -14.65
C LEU A 86 -5.42 12.38 -15.38
N ARG A 87 -4.85 12.08 -16.56
CA ARG A 87 -4.12 13.06 -17.37
C ARG A 87 -5.02 14.20 -17.83
N GLY A 88 -4.43 15.39 -17.97
CA GLY A 88 -5.13 16.61 -18.37
C GLY A 88 -5.83 17.35 -17.22
N GLY A 89 -5.85 16.76 -16.01
CA GLY A 89 -6.34 17.40 -14.79
C GLY A 89 -5.26 17.65 -13.74
N ARG A 90 -5.70 17.98 -12.52
CA ARG A 90 -4.83 18.22 -11.33
C ARG A 90 -3.89 17.05 -11.02
N TRP A 91 -4.29 15.83 -11.33
CA TRP A 91 -3.58 14.59 -11.01
C TRP A 91 -2.68 14.10 -12.14
N SER A 92 -2.47 14.91 -13.18
CA SER A 92 -1.54 14.59 -14.27
C SER A 92 -0.12 14.45 -13.73
N GLY A 93 0.50 13.28 -13.94
CA GLY A 93 1.84 12.98 -13.44
C GLY A 93 1.92 12.67 -11.94
N PHE A 94 0.78 12.55 -11.25
CA PHE A 94 0.78 12.19 -9.83
C PHE A 94 1.23 10.75 -9.59
N LEU A 95 0.80 9.80 -10.43
CA LEU A 95 1.25 8.42 -10.34
C LEU A 95 2.53 8.26 -11.18
N ALA A 96 3.65 7.94 -10.54
CA ALA A 96 4.90 7.58 -11.22
C ALA A 96 4.64 6.53 -12.32
N GLU A 97 5.10 6.82 -13.53
CA GLU A 97 4.70 6.08 -14.73
C GLU A 97 5.51 4.80 -14.90
N VAL A 98 4.81 3.70 -15.19
CA VAL A 98 5.41 2.44 -15.64
C VAL A 98 5.77 2.58 -17.11
N LEU A 99 6.99 2.19 -17.49
CA LEU A 99 7.37 2.15 -18.90
C LEU A 99 6.42 1.24 -19.68
N SER A 100 6.04 1.69 -20.87
CA SER A 100 5.06 0.99 -21.69
C SER A 100 5.70 0.42 -22.94
N LYS A 101 5.22 -0.74 -23.39
CA LYS A 101 5.58 -1.39 -24.65
C LYS A 101 4.29 -1.73 -25.39
N ASN A 102 4.17 -1.31 -26.66
CA ASN A 102 2.98 -1.53 -27.49
C ASN A 102 1.67 -1.04 -26.84
N GLY A 103 1.71 0.12 -26.17
CA GLY A 103 0.53 0.75 -25.55
C GLY A 103 0.04 0.09 -24.26
N ARG A 104 0.81 -0.82 -23.65
CA ARG A 104 0.53 -1.44 -22.36
C ARG A 104 1.72 -1.27 -21.40
N PRO A 105 1.50 -1.23 -20.08
CA PRO A 105 2.60 -1.26 -19.12
C PRO A 105 3.45 -2.50 -19.35
N TYR A 106 4.76 -2.32 -19.37
CA TYR A 106 5.70 -3.40 -19.60
C TYR A 106 6.06 -4.07 -18.28
N THR A 107 5.78 -5.36 -18.20
CA THR A 107 6.21 -6.26 -17.13
C THR A 107 6.91 -7.45 -17.78
N TRP A 108 8.05 -7.84 -17.22
CA TRP A 108 8.81 -9.01 -17.66
C TRP A 108 8.69 -10.11 -16.62
N TYR A 109 8.56 -11.37 -17.02
CA TYR A 109 8.41 -12.52 -16.13
C TYR A 109 9.09 -13.75 -16.73
N ASP A 110 9.86 -14.49 -15.92
CA ASP A 110 10.59 -15.70 -16.32
C ASP A 110 10.11 -16.97 -15.61
N GLU A 111 8.87 -16.98 -15.14
CA GLU A 111 8.28 -18.05 -14.31
C GLU A 111 8.72 -18.04 -12.84
N SER A 112 9.90 -17.49 -12.52
CA SER A 112 10.45 -17.43 -11.17
C SER A 112 10.39 -16.04 -10.53
N CYS A 113 10.58 -15.00 -11.33
CA CYS A 113 10.64 -13.61 -10.92
C CYS A 113 10.14 -12.69 -12.03
N TRP A 114 9.78 -11.47 -11.66
CA TRP A 114 9.36 -10.44 -12.60
C TRP A 114 10.04 -9.12 -12.32
N ALA A 115 10.15 -8.32 -13.38
CA ALA A 115 10.70 -6.98 -13.35
C ALA A 115 9.75 -5.95 -13.98
N VAL A 116 9.78 -4.74 -13.44
CA VAL A 116 9.07 -3.58 -13.95
C VAL A 116 9.98 -2.36 -13.91
N PHE A 117 9.77 -1.44 -14.84
CA PHE A 117 10.52 -0.19 -14.94
C PHE A 117 9.59 1.01 -14.76
N TYR A 118 10.01 1.96 -13.93
CA TYR A 118 9.35 3.23 -13.74
C TYR A 118 10.23 4.38 -14.22
N THR A 119 9.61 5.46 -14.66
CA THR A 119 10.31 6.75 -14.81
C THR A 119 10.87 7.18 -13.46
N ASP A 120 12.13 7.63 -13.43
CA ASP A 120 12.69 8.21 -12.21
C ASP A 120 11.96 9.51 -11.87
N VAL A 121 11.40 9.56 -10.68
CA VAL A 121 10.71 10.76 -10.17
C VAL A 121 11.78 11.64 -9.55
N GLN A 122 12.01 12.83 -10.12
CA GLN A 122 12.90 13.80 -9.49
C GLN A 122 12.38 14.08 -8.08
N GLN A 123 13.22 13.84 -7.08
CA GLN A 123 12.87 14.05 -5.67
C GLN A 123 12.45 15.50 -5.48
N GLN A 124 11.14 15.71 -5.27
CA GLN A 124 10.62 16.97 -4.77
C GLN A 124 10.70 16.97 -3.24
N ASP A 125 10.14 18.00 -2.61
CA ASP A 125 10.17 18.17 -1.16
C ASP A 125 9.46 17.00 -0.46
N SER A 126 10.03 16.54 0.64
CA SER A 126 9.45 15.56 1.55
C SER A 126 8.76 16.24 2.73
N LEU A 127 7.67 15.67 3.24
CA LEU A 127 7.06 16.12 4.47
C LEU A 127 7.90 15.78 5.71
N PRO A 128 7.79 16.55 6.82
CA PRO A 128 8.43 16.20 8.07
C PRO A 128 7.87 14.88 8.63
N ARG A 129 8.68 14.15 9.41
CA ARG A 129 8.28 12.89 10.07
C ARG A 129 7.03 12.99 10.95
N ILE A 130 6.74 14.20 11.44
CA ILE A 130 5.54 14.52 12.20
C ILE A 130 4.89 15.72 11.54
N LEU A 131 3.68 15.52 11.00
CA LEU A 131 2.92 16.57 10.36
C LEU A 131 2.41 17.61 11.37
N THR A 132 2.32 18.87 10.95
CA THR A 132 1.58 19.89 11.69
C THR A 132 0.07 19.70 11.49
N ASP A 133 -0.76 20.37 12.29
CA ASP A 133 -2.21 20.30 12.11
C ASP A 133 -2.64 20.84 10.72
N GLN A 134 -1.94 21.85 10.21
CA GLN A 134 -2.20 22.40 8.88
C GLN A 134 -1.79 21.44 7.76
N ASP A 135 -0.69 20.69 7.93
CA ASP A 135 -0.29 19.66 6.99
C ASP A 135 -1.28 18.50 6.97
N VAL A 136 -1.82 18.10 8.12
CA VAL A 136 -2.85 17.06 8.21
C VAL A 136 -4.13 17.48 7.49
N ILE A 137 -4.57 18.74 7.65
CA ILE A 137 -5.72 19.29 6.93
C ILE A 137 -5.44 19.33 5.41
N SER A 138 -4.24 19.77 5.01
CA SER A 138 -3.86 19.83 3.59
C SER A 138 -3.80 18.42 2.98
N LEU A 139 -3.24 17.45 3.70
CA LEU A 139 -3.23 16.05 3.28
C LEU A 139 -4.64 15.51 3.08
N ALA A 140 -5.54 15.76 4.04
CA ALA A 140 -6.93 15.31 3.95
C ALA A 140 -7.64 15.85 2.71
N GLN A 141 -7.42 17.12 2.39
CA GLN A 141 -8.02 17.75 1.23
C GLN A 141 -7.48 17.16 -0.09
N GLU A 142 -6.16 17.01 -0.20
CA GLU A 142 -5.54 16.43 -1.39
C GLU A 142 -5.96 14.97 -1.60
N ILE A 143 -6.04 14.18 -0.53
CA ILE A 143 -6.50 12.78 -0.60
C ILE A 143 -7.99 12.69 -0.95
N ALA A 144 -8.84 13.58 -0.42
CA ALA A 144 -10.25 13.63 -0.78
C ALA A 144 -10.45 13.98 -2.26
N GLU A 145 -9.73 14.98 -2.76
CA GLU A 145 -9.76 15.37 -4.18
C GLU A 145 -9.23 14.25 -5.10
N PHE A 146 -8.21 13.51 -4.66
CA PHE A 146 -7.68 12.37 -5.40
C PHE A 146 -8.68 11.22 -5.45
N HIS A 147 -9.23 10.81 -4.30
CA HIS A 147 -10.25 9.77 -4.23
C HIS A 147 -11.50 10.14 -5.03
N LEU A 148 -11.90 11.41 -5.05
CA LEU A 148 -13.04 11.87 -5.84
C LEU A 148 -12.75 11.76 -7.35
N ALA A 149 -11.53 12.09 -7.79
CA ALA A 149 -11.11 11.88 -9.17
C ALA A 149 -11.07 10.39 -9.54
N CYS A 150 -10.55 9.55 -8.64
CA CYS A 150 -10.59 8.09 -8.77
C CYS A 150 -12.01 7.53 -8.87
N ALA A 151 -12.95 8.06 -8.08
CA ALA A 151 -14.36 7.69 -8.14
C ALA A 151 -15.00 8.04 -9.49
N ALA A 152 -14.66 9.19 -10.07
CA ALA A 152 -15.18 9.62 -11.36
C ALA A 152 -14.73 8.70 -12.51
N ILE A 153 -13.53 8.14 -12.44
CA ILE A 153 -12.99 7.26 -13.48
C ILE A 153 -13.29 5.77 -13.25
N ALA A 154 -13.63 5.37 -12.02
CA ALA A 154 -13.80 3.97 -11.63
C ALA A 154 -14.72 3.14 -12.56
N PRO A 155 -15.88 3.64 -13.05
CA PRO A 155 -16.74 2.87 -13.96
C PRO A 155 -16.09 2.48 -15.29
N SER A 156 -15.00 3.14 -15.67
CA SER A 156 -14.29 2.88 -16.93
C SER A 156 -13.07 1.98 -16.77
N LEU A 157 -12.74 1.59 -15.54
CA LEU A 157 -11.66 0.64 -15.26
C LEU A 157 -12.16 -0.79 -15.39
N PRO A 158 -11.35 -1.71 -15.94
CA PRO A 158 -11.71 -3.12 -15.99
C PRO A 158 -11.88 -3.69 -14.57
N PRO A 159 -12.75 -4.71 -14.38
CA PRO A 159 -12.87 -5.39 -13.09
C PRO A 159 -11.54 -6.05 -12.69
N THR A 160 -11.36 -6.27 -11.39
CA THR A 160 -10.20 -6.96 -10.81
C THR A 160 -10.55 -8.39 -10.43
N SER A 161 -9.54 -9.27 -10.43
CA SER A 161 -9.66 -10.65 -9.98
C SER A 161 -9.67 -10.77 -8.44
N ASN A 162 -9.07 -9.80 -7.74
CA ASN A 162 -9.04 -9.73 -6.29
C ASN A 162 -10.21 -8.89 -5.74
N SER A 163 -10.65 -9.22 -4.52
CA SER A 163 -11.64 -8.45 -3.75
C SER A 163 -11.43 -8.70 -2.27
N VAL A 164 -11.84 -7.76 -1.41
CA VAL A 164 -11.75 -7.92 0.05
C VAL A 164 -12.43 -9.21 0.53
N LYS A 165 -13.62 -9.50 0.00
CA LYS A 165 -14.39 -10.69 0.36
C LYS A 165 -13.69 -11.98 -0.10
N GLY A 166 -13.26 -12.04 -1.36
CA GLY A 166 -12.52 -13.19 -1.89
C GLY A 166 -11.21 -13.43 -1.14
N ASP A 167 -10.50 -12.37 -0.81
CA ASP A 167 -9.26 -12.40 -0.05
C ASP A 167 -9.45 -12.97 1.36
N ALA A 168 -10.53 -12.56 2.03
CA ALA A 168 -10.90 -13.01 3.36
C ALA A 168 -11.42 -14.47 3.37
N ILE A 169 -12.18 -14.89 2.35
CA ILE A 169 -12.62 -16.29 2.19
C ILE A 169 -11.39 -17.20 2.07
N HIS A 170 -10.48 -16.87 1.17
CA HIS A 170 -9.26 -17.66 0.97
C HIS A 170 -8.44 -17.77 2.26
N LEU A 171 -8.24 -16.66 2.99
CA LEU A 171 -7.56 -16.72 4.27
C LEU A 171 -8.29 -17.59 5.29
N PHE A 172 -9.63 -17.50 5.35
CA PHE A 172 -10.41 -18.31 6.27
C PHE A 172 -10.23 -19.81 6.01
N ASP A 173 -10.20 -20.23 4.75
CA ASP A 173 -9.94 -21.63 4.38
C ASP A 173 -8.53 -22.07 4.78
N LEU A 174 -7.50 -21.28 4.46
CA LEU A 174 -6.11 -21.55 4.86
C LEU A 174 -5.97 -21.69 6.37
N LEU A 175 -6.65 -20.84 7.15
CA LEU A 175 -6.58 -20.90 8.60
C LEU A 175 -7.24 -22.15 9.19
N ARG A 176 -8.17 -22.80 8.47
CA ARG A 176 -8.86 -24.01 8.92
C ARG A 176 -8.10 -25.30 8.63
N GLU A 177 -7.05 -25.23 7.84
CA GLU A 177 -6.19 -26.38 7.58
C GLU A 177 -5.48 -26.86 8.86
N SER A 178 -5.24 -28.16 8.95
CA SER A 178 -4.52 -28.74 10.09
C SER A 178 -3.09 -28.24 10.23
N GLN A 179 -2.48 -27.78 9.12
CA GLN A 179 -1.13 -27.23 9.04
C GLN A 179 -1.07 -25.70 9.20
N ALA A 180 -2.20 -25.01 9.46
CA ALA A 180 -2.20 -23.56 9.61
C ALA A 180 -1.19 -23.03 10.66
N PRO A 181 -1.03 -23.65 11.87
CA PRO A 181 -0.01 -23.22 12.83
C PRO A 181 1.40 -23.20 12.23
N GLN A 182 1.75 -24.24 11.47
CA GLN A 182 3.06 -24.38 10.81
C GLN A 182 3.21 -23.37 9.66
N ASN A 183 2.21 -23.28 8.78
CA ASN A 183 2.23 -22.40 7.61
C ASN A 183 2.36 -20.91 7.98
N PHE A 184 1.71 -20.50 9.07
CA PHE A 184 1.76 -19.12 9.54
C PHE A 184 2.86 -18.87 10.59
N GLY A 185 3.47 -19.92 11.15
CA GLY A 185 4.45 -19.82 12.23
C GLY A 185 3.84 -19.29 13.54
N LEU A 186 2.62 -19.75 13.87
CA LEU A 186 1.82 -19.27 14.98
C LEU A 186 1.31 -20.42 15.86
N GLU A 187 1.03 -20.12 17.13
CA GLU A 187 0.41 -21.08 18.05
C GLU A 187 -1.05 -21.36 17.66
N LYS A 188 -1.56 -22.54 18.03
CA LYS A 188 -2.97 -22.91 17.76
C LYS A 188 -3.97 -21.89 18.30
N THR A 189 -3.69 -21.30 19.47
CA THR A 189 -4.54 -20.26 20.06
C THR A 189 -4.55 -18.99 19.23
N ASP A 190 -3.40 -18.60 18.66
CA ASP A 190 -3.28 -17.44 17.78
C ASP A 190 -4.05 -17.70 16.48
N ILE A 191 -3.93 -18.89 15.88
CA ILE A 191 -4.71 -19.31 14.71
C ILE A 191 -6.23 -19.23 14.99
N SER A 192 -6.70 -19.70 16.15
CA SER A 192 -8.11 -19.61 16.52
C SER A 192 -8.61 -18.16 16.65
N ILE A 193 -7.75 -17.22 17.03
CA ILE A 193 -8.09 -15.78 17.04
C ILE A 193 -8.22 -15.26 15.61
N LEU A 194 -7.28 -15.61 14.73
CA LEU A 194 -7.33 -15.24 13.31
C LEU A 194 -8.58 -15.78 12.62
N GLN A 195 -8.92 -17.05 12.86
CA GLN A 195 -10.13 -17.70 12.31
C GLN A 195 -11.39 -16.94 12.72
N ARG A 196 -11.58 -16.70 14.03
CA ARG A 196 -12.75 -15.96 14.53
C ARG A 196 -12.81 -14.54 13.96
N SER A 197 -11.68 -13.83 13.95
CA SER A 197 -11.64 -12.46 13.44
C SER A 197 -11.94 -12.39 11.94
N THR A 198 -11.47 -13.36 11.16
CA THR A 198 -11.77 -13.47 9.73
C THR A 198 -13.23 -13.84 9.48
N HIS A 199 -13.78 -14.76 10.27
CA HIS A 199 -15.21 -15.10 10.22
C HIS A 199 -16.10 -13.89 10.55
N ASP A 200 -15.78 -13.15 11.61
CA ASP A 200 -16.50 -11.93 11.99
C ASP A 200 -16.44 -10.86 10.89
N LEU A 201 -15.29 -10.73 10.21
CA LEU A 201 -15.16 -9.86 9.04
C LEU A 201 -16.10 -10.31 7.93
N LEU A 202 -16.11 -11.60 7.58
CA LEU A 202 -16.98 -12.14 6.52
C LEU A 202 -18.48 -11.94 6.84
N LEU A 203 -18.89 -12.16 8.09
CA LEU A 203 -20.26 -11.90 8.52
C LEU A 203 -20.63 -10.41 8.38
N HIS A 204 -19.69 -9.51 8.71
CA HIS A 204 -19.94 -8.09 8.58
C HIS A 204 -19.98 -7.63 7.11
N LEU A 205 -19.08 -8.13 6.26
CA LEU A 205 -19.08 -7.85 4.82
C LEU A 205 -20.41 -8.24 4.18
N GLU A 206 -20.97 -9.39 4.57
CA GLU A 206 -22.30 -9.83 4.13
C GLU A 206 -23.40 -8.89 4.66
N LYS A 207 -23.37 -8.56 5.96
CA LYS A 207 -24.37 -7.69 6.61
C LYS A 207 -24.49 -6.32 5.94
N VAL A 208 -23.38 -5.72 5.52
CA VAL A 208 -23.36 -4.37 4.93
C VAL A 208 -23.44 -4.38 3.40
N HIS A 209 -23.67 -5.55 2.78
CA HIS A 209 -23.67 -5.74 1.34
C HIS A 209 -22.43 -5.12 0.68
N TYR A 210 -21.24 -5.41 1.24
CA TYR A 210 -19.98 -4.77 0.83
C TYR A 210 -19.69 -4.89 -0.67
N ASP A 211 -20.18 -5.96 -1.31
CA ASP A 211 -20.00 -6.19 -2.74
C ASP A 211 -20.62 -5.11 -3.63
N GLU A 212 -21.59 -4.35 -3.11
CA GLU A 212 -22.31 -3.27 -3.81
C GLU A 212 -21.67 -1.89 -3.60
N TRP A 213 -20.65 -1.79 -2.74
CA TRP A 213 -20.03 -0.51 -2.43
C TRP A 213 -19.22 0.01 -3.61
N LEU A 214 -19.14 1.35 -3.73
CA LEU A 214 -18.28 1.99 -4.72
C LEU A 214 -16.82 1.59 -4.49
N ARG A 215 -16.21 1.00 -5.52
CA ARG A 215 -14.78 0.66 -5.55
C ARG A 215 -14.04 1.67 -6.41
N ILE A 216 -12.93 2.16 -5.91
CA ILE A 216 -12.07 3.13 -6.60
C ILE A 216 -10.62 2.65 -6.56
N PRO A 217 -9.76 3.11 -7.47
CA PRO A 217 -8.33 2.96 -7.31
C PRO A 217 -7.86 3.54 -5.97
N ILE A 218 -7.24 2.71 -5.15
CA ILE A 218 -6.67 3.07 -3.85
C ILE A 218 -5.21 2.60 -3.77
N LEU A 219 -4.42 3.24 -2.91
CA LEU A 219 -2.97 3.03 -2.87
C LEU A 219 -2.49 2.36 -1.58
N VAL A 220 -3.32 2.35 -0.54
CA VAL A 220 -3.17 1.78 0.81
C VAL A 220 -1.96 2.31 1.56
N ASP A 221 -0.75 2.02 1.07
CA ASP A 221 0.52 2.30 1.70
C ASP A 221 0.91 3.80 1.62
N TRP A 222 0.15 4.65 2.31
CA TRP A 222 0.38 6.10 2.38
C TRP A 222 1.52 6.50 3.33
N ASN A 223 2.56 5.68 3.49
CA ASN A 223 3.76 6.07 4.22
C ASN A 223 4.39 7.34 3.62
N LEU A 224 4.96 8.20 4.48
CA LEU A 224 5.54 9.50 4.07
C LEU A 224 6.69 9.37 3.04
N GLY A 225 7.34 8.21 2.99
CA GLY A 225 8.42 7.91 2.03
C GLY A 225 7.93 7.48 0.65
N ASN A 226 6.62 7.33 0.43
CA ASN A 226 6.06 6.82 -0.83
C ASN A 226 5.53 7.93 -1.74
N PHE A 227 5.51 9.18 -1.30
CA PHE A 227 5.09 10.31 -2.10
C PHE A 227 5.95 11.55 -1.84
N ALA A 228 5.91 12.46 -2.80
CA ALA A 228 6.52 13.78 -2.70
C ALA A 228 5.44 14.86 -2.72
N VAL A 229 5.81 16.03 -2.24
CA VAL A 229 4.97 17.22 -2.21
C VAL A 229 5.67 18.40 -2.89
N GLN A 230 4.89 19.41 -3.22
CA GLN A 230 5.38 20.71 -3.63
C GLN A 230 4.74 21.80 -2.80
N ALA A 231 5.42 22.94 -2.67
CA ALA A 231 4.83 24.13 -2.08
C ALA A 231 3.52 24.48 -2.80
N SER A 232 2.48 24.75 -2.02
CA SER A 232 1.19 25.15 -2.55
C SER A 232 1.33 26.48 -3.30
N LYS A 233 0.87 26.53 -4.56
CA LYS A 233 0.89 27.75 -5.37
C LYS A 233 -0.41 28.54 -5.16
N GLY A 234 -0.30 29.79 -4.69
CA GLY A 234 -1.42 30.72 -4.54
C GLY A 234 -2.10 30.69 -3.16
N ASN A 235 -3.23 31.40 -3.04
CA ASN A 235 -3.99 31.58 -1.78
C ASN A 235 -4.93 30.41 -1.46
N SER A 236 -4.54 29.17 -1.72
CA SER A 236 -5.40 28.00 -1.48
C SER A 236 -5.59 27.65 0.01
N GLY A 237 -4.82 28.27 0.90
CA GLY A 237 -4.81 27.95 2.34
C GLY A 237 -4.14 26.61 2.66
N ARG A 238 -3.64 25.86 1.67
CA ARG A 238 -2.91 24.60 1.88
C ARG A 238 -1.43 24.86 2.12
N SER A 239 -0.82 24.06 2.99
CA SER A 239 0.64 24.10 3.21
C SER A 239 1.42 23.46 2.06
N PHE A 240 0.84 22.45 1.42
CA PHE A 240 1.46 21.75 0.29
C PHE A 240 0.41 21.21 -0.69
N GLN A 241 0.90 20.69 -1.81
CA GLN A 241 0.17 19.93 -2.81
C GLN A 241 0.88 18.59 -3.06
N LEU A 242 0.12 17.51 -3.22
CA LEU A 242 0.67 16.21 -3.64
C LEU A 242 1.22 16.33 -5.06
N SER A 243 2.46 15.90 -5.28
CA SER A 243 3.12 16.03 -6.58
C SER A 243 3.31 14.70 -7.29
N THR A 244 3.91 13.71 -6.63
CA THR A 244 4.09 12.37 -7.18
C THR A 244 4.02 11.30 -6.09
N ARG A 245 3.55 10.10 -6.43
CA ARG A 245 3.40 8.91 -5.58
C ARG A 245 3.97 7.70 -6.31
N TRP A 246 4.64 6.81 -5.59
CA TRP A 246 5.31 5.59 -6.11
C TRP A 246 5.31 4.48 -5.06
N ASP A 247 5.57 3.24 -5.49
CA ASP A 247 5.43 2.02 -4.69
C ASP A 247 3.97 1.58 -4.55
N TYR A 248 3.57 0.69 -5.46
CA TYR A 248 2.19 0.29 -5.69
C TYR A 248 1.93 -1.17 -5.32
N ASP A 249 2.76 -1.75 -4.45
CA ASP A 249 2.67 -3.16 -4.07
C ASP A 249 1.29 -3.54 -3.50
N TRP A 250 0.59 -2.57 -2.91
CA TRP A 250 -0.73 -2.75 -2.30
C TRP A 250 -1.85 -2.03 -3.06
N PHE A 251 -1.57 -1.55 -4.28
CA PHE A 251 -2.60 -1.00 -5.16
C PHE A 251 -3.75 -2.00 -5.33
N ARG A 252 -4.97 -1.48 -5.34
CA ARG A 252 -6.18 -2.25 -5.68
C ARG A 252 -7.32 -1.33 -6.06
N VAL A 253 -8.38 -1.90 -6.63
CA VAL A 253 -9.66 -1.20 -6.86
C VAL A 253 -10.66 -1.66 -5.80
N GLU A 254 -10.89 -0.83 -4.78
CA GLU A 254 -11.67 -1.22 -3.60
C GLU A 254 -12.23 0.00 -2.85
N SER A 255 -12.90 -0.18 -1.71
CA SER A 255 -13.35 0.92 -0.87
C SER A 255 -12.20 1.83 -0.43
N ARG A 256 -12.40 3.15 -0.55
CA ARG A 256 -11.49 4.22 -0.08
C ARG A 256 -11.07 4.10 1.39
N LEU A 257 -11.85 3.40 2.21
CA LEU A 257 -11.58 3.23 3.64
C LEU A 257 -10.32 2.41 3.92
N LEU A 258 -9.86 1.61 2.96
CA LEU A 258 -8.63 0.83 3.11
C LEU A 258 -7.37 1.72 3.16
N ASP A 259 -7.43 2.96 2.68
CA ASP A 259 -6.34 3.93 2.79
C ASP A 259 -6.27 4.59 4.19
N PHE A 260 -7.38 4.58 4.94
CA PHE A 260 -7.55 5.43 6.12
C PHE A 260 -6.66 5.03 7.28
N TYR A 261 -6.24 3.76 7.35
CA TYR A 261 -5.30 3.34 8.39
C TYR A 261 -3.92 3.98 8.23
N PHE A 262 -3.36 4.04 7.02
CA PHE A 262 -2.08 4.71 6.81
C PHE A 262 -2.21 6.24 6.91
N LEU A 263 -3.36 6.78 6.53
CA LEU A 263 -3.64 8.19 6.68
C LEU A 263 -3.78 8.59 8.16
N SER A 264 -4.37 7.75 9.01
CA SER A 264 -4.38 7.96 10.46
C SER A 264 -2.99 7.88 11.06
N ARG A 265 -2.16 6.94 10.57
CA ARG A 265 -0.75 6.79 10.95
C ARG A 265 0.08 8.01 10.61
N VAL A 266 0.01 8.52 9.38
CA VAL A 266 0.76 9.71 8.97
C VAL A 266 0.27 10.97 9.70
N SER A 267 -1.01 11.00 10.09
CA SER A 267 -1.58 12.10 10.87
C SER A 267 -1.17 12.06 12.36
N SER A 268 -0.67 10.92 12.86
CA SER A 268 -0.40 10.66 14.28
C SER A 268 0.76 11.49 14.86
N ARG A 269 0.68 11.79 16.16
CA ARG A 269 1.80 12.35 16.95
C ARG A 269 2.97 11.39 17.12
N THR A 270 2.71 10.10 16.98
CA THR A 270 3.73 9.06 16.99
C THR A 270 4.74 9.28 15.84
N GLY A 271 4.28 9.83 14.72
CA GLY A 271 5.09 10.10 13.53
C GLY A 271 5.67 8.85 12.88
N ASP A 272 6.54 9.06 11.90
CA ASP A 272 7.35 8.01 11.30
C ASP A 272 8.46 7.55 12.29
N LYS A 273 8.24 6.38 12.92
CA LYS A 273 9.15 5.78 13.90
C LYS A 273 9.99 4.68 13.27
N THR A 274 11.21 4.53 13.79
CA THR A 274 12.11 3.42 13.47
C THR A 274 11.61 2.07 13.99
N GLN A 275 10.84 2.04 15.09
CA GLN A 275 10.20 0.82 15.59
C GLN A 275 8.76 0.75 15.08
N PHE A 276 8.53 -0.23 14.22
CA PHE A 276 7.32 -0.37 13.44
C PHE A 276 6.27 -1.21 14.20
N SER A 277 5.03 -0.73 14.31
CA SER A 277 3.90 -1.42 14.95
C SER A 277 2.60 -1.02 14.27
N TYR A 278 1.66 -1.95 14.13
CA TYR A 278 0.37 -1.69 13.49
C TYR A 278 -0.74 -1.39 14.51
N SER A 279 -0.54 -0.43 15.42
CA SER A 279 -1.54 -0.13 16.46
C SER A 279 -2.71 0.72 15.94
N ALA A 280 -3.93 0.43 16.44
CA ALA A 280 -5.18 1.09 16.07
C ALA A 280 -5.38 2.47 16.71
N HIS A 281 -4.61 2.83 17.74
CA HIS A 281 -4.80 4.08 18.52
C HIS A 281 -4.82 5.35 17.66
N THR A 282 -4.17 5.32 16.50
CA THR A 282 -4.08 6.46 15.59
C THR A 282 -5.44 6.94 15.06
N PHE A 283 -6.45 6.06 15.01
CA PHE A 283 -7.83 6.43 14.65
C PHE A 283 -8.51 7.35 15.68
N SER A 284 -8.07 7.32 16.94
CA SER A 284 -8.67 8.13 18.01
C SER A 284 -7.87 9.39 18.30
N GLU A 285 -6.78 9.65 17.57
CA GLU A 285 -5.95 10.82 17.80
C GLU A 285 -6.63 12.11 17.30
N PRO A 286 -6.50 13.24 18.03
CA PRO A 286 -7.10 14.51 17.64
C PRO A 286 -6.72 14.99 16.23
N ARG A 287 -5.54 14.61 15.74
CA ARG A 287 -5.11 14.96 14.38
C ARG A 287 -5.84 14.15 13.32
N PHE A 288 -6.11 12.87 13.55
CA PHE A 288 -6.92 12.11 12.62
C PHE A 288 -8.38 12.60 12.60
N LEU A 289 -8.91 13.11 13.71
CA LEU A 289 -10.21 13.80 13.70
C LEU A 289 -10.20 15.04 12.79
N LYS A 290 -9.12 15.83 12.80
CA LYS A 290 -8.93 16.96 11.87
C LYS A 290 -8.83 16.49 10.42
N PHE A 291 -8.09 15.41 10.17
CA PHE A 291 -8.01 14.78 8.86
C PHE A 291 -9.41 14.41 8.36
N LEU A 292 -10.16 13.63 9.15
CA LEU A 292 -11.47 13.13 8.76
C LEU A 292 -12.45 14.26 8.50
N ALA A 293 -12.47 15.30 9.34
CA ALA A 293 -13.33 16.46 9.16
C ALA A 293 -13.03 17.22 7.85
N ALA A 294 -11.74 17.46 7.56
CA ALA A 294 -11.33 18.13 6.31
C ALA A 294 -11.59 17.26 5.07
N TYR A 295 -11.37 15.95 5.18
CA TYR A 295 -11.66 14.99 4.11
C TYR A 295 -13.17 14.97 3.80
N HIS A 296 -14.00 14.84 4.84
CA HIS A 296 -15.46 14.76 4.74
C HIS A 296 -16.08 16.00 4.06
N GLN A 297 -15.49 17.19 4.26
CA GLN A 297 -15.96 18.42 3.61
C GLN A 297 -15.85 18.38 2.08
N ILE A 298 -14.88 17.63 1.52
CA ILE A 298 -14.66 17.54 0.07
C ILE A 298 -15.30 16.29 -0.50
N TYR A 299 -15.11 15.14 0.16
CA TYR A 299 -15.67 13.87 -0.27
C TYR A 299 -16.40 13.19 0.89
N PRO A 300 -17.69 13.55 1.13
CA PRO A 300 -18.44 13.15 2.31
C PRO A 300 -18.44 11.64 2.55
N LEU A 301 -18.30 11.29 3.82
CA LEU A 301 -18.36 9.93 4.36
C LEU A 301 -19.73 9.69 4.98
N SER A 302 -20.28 8.51 4.78
CA SER A 302 -21.51 8.07 5.44
C SER A 302 -21.24 7.49 6.84
N THR A 303 -22.27 7.43 7.68
CA THR A 303 -22.23 6.74 8.97
C THR A 303 -21.78 5.28 8.81
N THR A 304 -22.31 4.57 7.81
CA THR A 304 -21.95 3.17 7.52
C THR A 304 -20.47 3.01 7.17
N GLU A 305 -19.89 3.97 6.45
CA GLU A 305 -18.46 3.96 6.17
C GLU A 305 -17.61 4.15 7.44
N ILE A 306 -18.02 5.05 8.35
CA ILE A 306 -17.32 5.24 9.63
C ILE A 306 -17.43 3.99 10.49
N GLU A 307 -18.60 3.36 10.56
CA GLU A 307 -18.82 2.10 11.28
C GLU A 307 -18.01 0.93 10.71
N PHE A 308 -17.65 1.00 9.42
CA PHE A 308 -16.82 -0.01 8.76
C PHE A 308 -15.31 0.18 8.96
N LEU A 309 -14.83 1.36 9.41
CA LEU A 309 -13.39 1.60 9.61
C LEU A 309 -12.66 0.52 10.44
N PRO A 310 -13.21 0.01 11.56
CA PRO A 310 -12.62 -1.09 12.30
C PRO A 310 -12.43 -2.36 11.46
N TYR A 311 -13.35 -2.64 10.54
CA TYR A 311 -13.32 -3.81 9.65
C TYR A 311 -12.36 -3.61 8.48
N ALA A 312 -12.27 -2.40 7.93
CA ALA A 312 -11.23 -2.05 6.94
C ALA A 312 -9.82 -2.23 7.53
N TYR A 313 -9.60 -1.76 8.76
CA TYR A 313 -8.35 -1.97 9.49
C TYR A 313 -8.10 -3.45 9.83
N ARG A 314 -9.15 -4.19 10.22
CA ARG A 314 -9.05 -5.64 10.43
C ARG A 314 -8.66 -6.39 9.16
N PHE A 315 -9.27 -6.03 8.02
CA PHE A 315 -8.89 -6.58 6.73
C PHE A 315 -7.43 -6.27 6.43
N PHE A 316 -6.96 -5.05 6.69
CA PHE A 316 -5.57 -4.69 6.52
C PHE A 316 -4.63 -5.66 7.27
N LEU A 317 -4.89 -5.89 8.56
CA LEU A 317 -4.12 -6.81 9.38
C LEU A 317 -4.16 -8.25 8.85
N LEU A 318 -5.36 -8.77 8.57
CA LEU A 318 -5.55 -10.15 8.13
C LEU A 318 -4.93 -10.38 6.74
N ASN A 319 -5.09 -9.44 5.81
CA ASN A 319 -4.59 -9.58 4.47
C ASN A 319 -3.10 -9.26 4.40
N TYR A 320 -2.69 -8.03 4.72
CA TYR A 320 -1.33 -7.56 4.45
C TYR A 320 -0.32 -8.02 5.49
N VAL A 321 -0.74 -8.30 6.73
CA VAL A 321 0.15 -8.74 7.82
C VAL A 321 0.16 -10.25 8.00
N ILE A 322 -1.02 -10.88 8.01
CA ILE A 322 -1.10 -12.35 8.19
C ILE A 322 -0.87 -13.08 6.87
N ARG A 323 -1.77 -12.92 5.90
CA ARG A 323 -1.77 -13.69 4.66
C ARG A 323 -0.54 -13.37 3.80
N GLU A 324 -0.35 -12.08 3.53
CA GLU A 324 0.65 -11.57 2.61
C GLU A 324 1.94 -11.15 3.33
N GLY A 325 2.00 -11.19 4.67
CA GLY A 325 3.14 -10.62 5.40
C GLY A 325 4.50 -11.23 5.02
N ALA A 326 4.54 -12.54 4.72
CA ALA A 326 5.76 -13.19 4.26
C ALA A 326 6.22 -12.72 2.85
N ARG A 327 5.32 -12.08 2.09
CA ARG A 327 5.65 -11.42 0.81
C ARG A 327 6.42 -10.13 1.05
N PHE A 328 5.97 -9.35 2.02
CA PHE A 328 6.35 -7.95 2.19
C PHE A 328 7.37 -7.70 3.30
N PHE A 329 7.53 -8.63 4.23
CA PHE A 329 8.39 -8.45 5.40
C PHE A 329 9.48 -9.50 5.46
N ARG A 330 10.66 -9.10 5.92
CA ARG A 330 11.70 -10.05 6.30
C ARG A 330 11.19 -11.06 7.34
N PRO A 331 11.73 -12.29 7.38
CA PRO A 331 11.19 -13.36 8.23
C PRO A 331 11.07 -13.01 9.71
N ASP A 332 12.04 -12.29 10.26
CA ASP A 332 12.07 -11.84 11.67
C ASP A 332 10.89 -10.89 11.98
N LEU A 333 10.70 -9.88 11.12
CA LEU A 333 9.62 -8.90 11.23
C LEU A 333 8.26 -9.55 10.97
N CYS A 334 8.15 -10.42 9.97
CA CYS A 334 6.92 -11.14 9.67
C CYS A 334 6.45 -11.98 10.87
N ALA A 335 7.37 -12.73 11.51
CA ALA A 335 7.05 -13.54 12.68
C ALA A 335 6.61 -12.69 13.88
N GLN A 336 7.24 -11.52 14.08
CA GLN A 336 6.80 -10.57 15.09
C GLN A 336 5.39 -10.03 14.78
N PHE A 337 5.19 -9.44 13.59
CA PHE A 337 3.93 -8.77 13.26
C PHE A 337 2.74 -9.72 13.24
N ARG A 338 2.92 -10.98 12.85
CA ARG A 338 1.86 -12.00 12.93
C ARG A 338 1.44 -12.27 14.37
N ARG A 339 2.40 -12.37 15.30
CA ARG A 339 2.11 -12.56 16.73
C ARG A 339 1.42 -11.33 17.33
N ASP A 340 1.94 -10.14 17.07
CA ASP A 340 1.39 -8.88 17.57
C ASP A 340 -0.05 -8.68 17.04
N THR A 341 -0.28 -9.04 15.77
CA THR A 341 -1.61 -9.00 15.16
C THR A 341 -2.60 -9.91 15.87
N ALA A 342 -2.23 -11.19 16.08
CA ALA A 342 -3.10 -12.17 16.73
C ALA A 342 -3.38 -11.84 18.20
N ARG A 343 -2.38 -11.32 18.92
CA ARG A 343 -2.46 -11.16 20.39
C ARG A 343 -2.93 -9.78 20.84
N GLU A 344 -2.73 -8.75 20.02
CA GLU A 344 -3.04 -7.37 20.39
C GLU A 344 -3.95 -6.69 19.35
N HIS A 345 -3.51 -6.57 18.10
CA HIS A 345 -4.11 -5.63 17.16
C HIS A 345 -5.52 -6.01 16.68
N LEU A 346 -5.83 -7.30 16.55
CA LEU A 346 -7.21 -7.71 16.24
C LEU A 346 -8.17 -7.39 17.39
N SER A 347 -7.72 -7.54 18.64
CA SER A 347 -8.53 -7.18 19.81
C SER A 347 -8.75 -5.66 19.93
N SER A 348 -7.79 -4.85 19.51
CA SER A 348 -7.93 -3.39 19.52
C SER A 348 -8.85 -2.91 18.40
N SER A 349 -8.87 -3.60 17.24
CA SER A 349 -9.83 -3.29 16.17
C SER A 349 -11.28 -3.31 16.67
N SER A 350 -11.67 -4.32 17.47
CA SER A 350 -13.03 -4.44 18.02
C SER A 350 -13.37 -3.40 19.09
N ARG A 351 -12.38 -2.66 19.60
CA ARG A 351 -12.52 -1.73 20.72
C ARG A 351 -12.31 -0.27 20.32
N LEU A 352 -12.26 0.01 19.01
CA LEU A 352 -12.17 1.36 18.50
C LEU A 352 -13.42 2.15 18.89
N ASP A 353 -13.22 3.25 19.62
CA ASP A 353 -14.27 4.21 19.93
C ASP A 353 -14.48 5.12 18.72
N LEU A 354 -15.66 4.99 18.10
CA LEU A 354 -16.03 5.75 16.92
C LEU A 354 -16.82 7.02 17.25
N THR A 355 -17.09 7.33 18.53
CA THR A 355 -18.01 8.40 18.94
C THR A 355 -17.67 9.75 18.30
N GLU A 356 -16.40 10.17 18.36
CA GLU A 356 -15.96 11.43 17.77
C GLU A 356 -15.92 11.40 16.24
N LEU A 357 -15.62 10.25 15.63
CA LEU A 357 -15.64 10.08 14.17
C LEU A 357 -17.08 10.16 13.63
N LEU A 358 -18.03 9.56 14.34
CA LEU A 358 -19.45 9.60 14.02
C LEU A 358 -20.00 11.02 14.14
N ARG A 359 -19.58 11.78 15.15
CA ARG A 359 -19.96 13.19 15.33
C ARG A 359 -19.51 14.10 14.17
N ILE A 360 -18.44 13.74 13.45
CA ILE A 360 -17.96 14.49 12.29
C ILE A 360 -18.87 14.31 11.07
N VAL A 361 -19.47 13.13 10.92
CA VAL A 361 -20.27 12.76 9.74
C VAL A 361 -21.78 12.79 9.97
N SER A 362 -22.21 13.04 11.22
CA SER A 362 -23.59 13.28 11.61
C SER A 362 -23.95 14.74 11.39
#